data_AF-A0A924G020-F1
#
_entry.id   AF-A0A924G020-F1
#
_cell.length_a   1.000
_cell.length_b   1.000
_cell.length_c   1.000
_cell.angle_alpha   90.00
_cell.angle_beta   90.00
_cell.angle_gamma   90.00
#
_symmetry.space_group_name_H-M   'P 1'
#
loop_
_entity.id
_entity.type
_entity.pdbx_description
1 polymer ?
#
loop_
_entity_poly.entity_id
_entity_poly.type
_entity_poly.pdbx_seq_one_letter_code
_entity_poly.pdbx_strand_id
1 'polypeptide(L)'
;KILPCHAAETITGLEFESVRSNHSIAWIWQNSEAFNRYRGTGWMPEPCASCAFKEIDFGGCRCQAFALTGAAGKTDPACTLSPRHEEIFKMAETESAAGERRFLYRNFAGGTLEPDPHG
;
A
#
# COMPACT_ATOMS: atom_id res chain seq x y z
N LYS A 1 -13.54 -0.05 -13.85
CA LYS A 1 -12.37 0.82 -13.62
C LYS A 1 -11.11 0.02 -13.91
N ILE A 2 -10.06 0.64 -14.42
CA ILE A 2 -8.73 0.02 -14.59
C ILE A 2 -7.84 0.62 -13.51
N LEU A 3 -7.14 -0.24 -12.76
CA LEU A 3 -6.33 0.17 -11.62
C LEU A 3 -4.85 -0.20 -11.87
N PRO A 4 -3.88 0.64 -11.45
CA PRO A 4 -2.46 0.28 -11.51
C PRO A 4 -2.10 -0.94 -10.64
N CYS A 5 -2.86 -1.17 -9.57
CA CYS A 5 -2.82 -2.36 -8.75
C CYS A 5 -4.18 -2.56 -8.04
N HIS A 6 -4.42 -3.74 -7.47
CA HIS A 6 -5.71 -4.06 -6.83
C HIS A 6 -6.07 -3.11 -5.68
N ALA A 7 -5.07 -2.61 -4.93
CA ALA A 7 -5.29 -1.74 -3.78
C ALA A 7 -5.29 -0.23 -4.13
N ALA A 8 -5.18 0.16 -5.40
CA ALA A 8 -4.97 1.56 -5.77
C ALA A 8 -6.10 2.50 -5.32
N GLU A 9 -7.35 2.00 -5.25
CA GLU A 9 -8.51 2.77 -4.77
C GLU A 9 -8.42 3.16 -3.29
N THR A 10 -7.47 2.60 -2.52
CA THR A 10 -7.19 3.07 -1.16
C THR A 10 -6.58 4.47 -1.14
N ILE A 11 -5.91 4.89 -2.22
CA ILE A 11 -5.28 6.21 -2.33
C ILE A 11 -6.35 7.21 -2.78
N THR A 12 -6.90 7.94 -1.81
CA THR A 12 -8.09 8.80 -1.98
C THR A 12 -7.91 9.98 -2.95
N GLY A 13 -6.68 10.28 -3.36
CA GLY A 13 -6.40 11.36 -4.31
C GLY A 13 -6.35 10.93 -5.79
N LEU A 14 -6.53 9.65 -6.13
CA LEU A 14 -6.44 9.14 -7.50
C LEU A 14 -7.81 9.01 -8.17
N GLU A 15 -7.89 9.41 -9.44
CA GLU A 15 -9.07 9.21 -10.29
C GLU A 15 -8.80 8.10 -11.32
N PHE A 16 -9.76 7.18 -11.50
CA PHE A 16 -9.59 5.97 -12.31
C PHE A 16 -10.51 5.91 -13.52
N GLU A 17 -9.91 5.75 -14.69
CA GLU A 17 -10.63 5.52 -15.93
C GLU A 17 -11.28 4.13 -16.00
N SER A 18 -12.25 3.98 -16.91
CA SER A 18 -12.95 2.73 -17.16
C SER A 18 -12.93 2.37 -18.64
N VAL A 19 -12.87 1.08 -18.97
CA VAL A 19 -13.04 0.60 -20.37
C VAL A 19 -14.40 0.94 -20.98
N ARG A 20 -15.37 1.32 -20.15
CA ARG A 20 -16.70 1.79 -20.58
C ARG A 20 -16.74 3.29 -20.92
N SER A 21 -15.64 4.01 -20.68
CA SER A 21 -15.47 5.41 -21.08
C SER A 21 -15.11 5.50 -22.57
N ASN A 22 -14.78 6.70 -23.04
CA ASN A 22 -14.30 6.97 -24.40
C ASN A 22 -12.78 6.68 -24.59
N HIS A 23 -12.11 6.06 -23.61
CA HIS A 23 -10.68 5.74 -23.68
C HIS A 23 -10.40 4.24 -23.90
N SER A 24 -9.46 3.94 -24.80
CA SER A 24 -8.95 2.57 -24.99
C SER A 24 -8.06 2.15 -23.83
N ILE A 25 -7.88 0.83 -23.61
CA ILE A 25 -6.97 0.30 -22.57
C ILE A 25 -5.54 0.85 -22.77
N ALA A 26 -5.07 0.89 -24.03
CA ALA A 26 -3.76 1.42 -24.36
C ALA A 26 -3.63 2.90 -23.97
N TRP A 27 -4.67 3.69 -24.24
CA TRP A 27 -4.69 5.10 -23.83
C TRP A 27 -4.67 5.23 -22.31
N ILE A 28 -5.49 4.46 -21.58
CA ILE A 28 -5.54 4.50 -20.11
C ILE A 28 -4.17 4.14 -19.53
N TRP A 29 -3.55 3.08 -20.02
CA TRP A 29 -2.21 2.68 -19.58
C TRP A 29 -1.17 3.78 -19.81
N GLN A 30 -1.17 4.43 -20.98
CA GLN A 30 -0.14 5.40 -21.35
C GLN A 30 -0.38 6.79 -20.75
N ASN A 31 -1.63 7.23 -20.63
CA ASN A 31 -1.97 8.64 -20.43
C ASN A 31 -2.77 8.93 -19.15
N SER A 32 -3.47 7.94 -18.56
CA SER A 32 -4.29 8.23 -17.38
C SER A 32 -3.45 8.70 -16.20
N GLU A 33 -4.01 9.61 -15.41
CA GLU A 33 -3.32 10.18 -14.25
C GLU A 33 -3.00 9.09 -13.21
N ALA A 34 -3.94 8.20 -12.91
CA ALA A 34 -3.73 7.13 -11.94
C ALA A 34 -2.53 6.24 -12.26
N PHE A 35 -2.27 5.96 -13.54
CA PHE A 35 -1.12 5.16 -13.96
C PHE A 35 0.18 5.95 -13.99
N ASN A 36 0.13 7.26 -14.23
CA ASN A 36 1.32 8.08 -14.41
C ASN A 36 1.80 8.78 -13.12
N ARG A 37 0.92 9.01 -12.13
CA ARG A 37 1.26 9.80 -10.94
C ARG A 37 2.48 9.26 -10.17
N TYR A 38 2.64 7.94 -10.13
CA TYR A 38 3.78 7.26 -9.48
C TYR A 38 4.60 6.39 -10.45
N ARG A 39 4.56 6.71 -11.75
CA ARG A 39 5.36 6.00 -12.77
C ARG A 39 6.76 6.61 -12.88
N GLY A 40 7.75 5.75 -13.08
CA GLY A 40 9.16 6.19 -13.18
C GLY A 40 9.68 6.70 -11.84
N THR A 41 10.68 7.57 -11.88
CA THR A 41 11.41 8.04 -10.68
C THR A 41 11.25 9.53 -10.38
N GLY A 42 10.67 10.32 -11.30
CA GLY A 42 10.58 11.78 -11.19
C GLY A 42 9.67 12.29 -10.06
N TRP A 43 8.81 11.45 -9.50
CA TRP A 43 7.91 11.79 -8.38
C TRP A 43 8.52 11.52 -7.00
N MET A 44 9.64 10.80 -6.95
CA MET A 44 10.17 10.26 -5.70
C MET A 44 10.74 11.36 -4.80
N PRO A 45 10.43 11.37 -3.49
CA PRO A 45 11.12 12.21 -2.53
C PRO A 45 12.42 11.55 -2.06
N GLU A 46 13.24 12.27 -1.29
CA GLU A 46 14.32 11.64 -0.51
C GLU A 46 13.77 10.72 0.58
N PRO A 47 14.46 9.60 0.90
CA PRO A 47 15.75 9.16 0.35
C PRO A 47 15.68 8.48 -1.03
N CYS A 48 14.48 8.24 -1.57
CA CYS A 48 14.31 7.46 -2.80
C CYS A 48 14.90 8.17 -4.03
N ALA A 49 14.82 9.49 -4.10
CA ALA A 49 15.28 10.28 -5.25
C ALA A 49 16.78 10.10 -5.53
N SER A 50 17.60 10.00 -4.47
CA SER A 50 19.05 9.77 -4.56
C SER A 50 19.47 8.30 -4.36
N CYS A 51 18.53 7.41 -4.05
CA CYS A 51 18.82 6.00 -3.77
C CYS A 51 19.33 5.25 -5.02
N ALA A 52 20.34 4.40 -4.83
CA ALA A 52 20.88 3.53 -5.87
C ALA A 52 19.86 2.49 -6.38
N PHE A 53 18.82 2.17 -5.62
CA PHE A 53 17.81 1.14 -5.94
C PHE A 53 16.53 1.70 -6.56
N LYS A 54 16.42 3.02 -6.78
CA LYS A 54 15.18 3.67 -7.21
C LYS A 54 14.59 3.19 -8.54
N GLU A 55 15.41 2.62 -9.42
CA GLU A 55 14.99 2.03 -10.70
C GLU A 55 14.80 0.51 -10.64
N ILE A 56 15.01 -0.09 -9.46
CA ILE A 56 14.85 -1.52 -9.19
C ILE A 56 13.54 -1.75 -8.44
N ASP A 57 13.37 -1.07 -7.30
CA ASP A 57 12.21 -1.24 -6.41
C ASP A 57 11.11 -0.19 -6.61
N PHE A 58 11.40 0.87 -7.38
CA PHE A 58 10.51 2.01 -7.61
C PHE A 58 9.95 2.64 -6.33
N GLY A 59 10.76 2.67 -5.27
CA GLY A 59 10.40 3.24 -3.98
C GLY A 59 9.43 2.38 -3.16
N GLY A 60 9.18 1.13 -3.56
CA GLY A 60 8.28 0.20 -2.86
C GLY A 60 6.79 0.47 -3.10
N CYS A 61 5.94 -0.07 -2.23
CA CYS A 61 4.48 -0.08 -2.40
C CYS A 61 3.82 1.25 -2.05
N ARG A 62 3.12 1.86 -3.03
CA ARG A 62 2.42 3.14 -2.84
C ARG A 62 1.18 3.03 -1.95
N CYS A 63 0.49 1.89 -2.01
CA CYS A 63 -0.67 1.64 -1.16
C CYS A 63 -0.26 1.45 0.30
N GLN A 64 0.87 0.78 0.55
CA GLN A 64 1.42 0.62 1.91
C GLN A 64 1.91 1.95 2.47
N ALA A 65 2.66 2.73 1.67
CA ALA A 65 3.05 4.07 2.05
C ALA A 65 1.83 4.95 2.41
N PHE A 66 0.75 4.90 1.63
CA PHE A 66 -0.48 5.63 1.96
C PHE A 66 -1.12 5.13 3.26
N ALA A 67 -1.35 3.82 3.38
CA ALA A 67 -2.02 3.23 4.53
C ALA A 67 -1.29 3.52 5.85
N LEU A 68 0.04 3.48 5.82
CA LEU A 68 0.86 3.65 7.02
C LEU A 68 1.24 5.11 7.28
N THR A 69 1.28 5.96 6.24
CA THR A 69 1.80 7.34 6.35
C THR A 69 0.85 8.47 5.99
N GLY A 70 -0.35 8.13 5.51
CA GLY A 70 -1.34 9.07 4.99
C GLY A 70 -0.97 9.68 3.63
N ALA A 71 0.19 9.34 3.06
CA ALA A 71 0.67 9.91 1.81
C ALA A 71 1.35 8.87 0.91
N ALA A 72 0.76 8.62 -0.26
CA ALA A 72 1.26 7.65 -1.24
C ALA A 72 2.57 8.08 -1.90
N GLY A 73 2.94 9.36 -1.82
CA GLY A 73 4.22 9.87 -2.32
C GLY A 73 5.41 9.62 -1.38
N LYS A 74 5.19 9.21 -0.12
CA LYS A 74 6.29 8.96 0.83
C LYS A 74 6.97 7.61 0.59
N THR A 75 8.22 7.48 1.01
CA THR A 75 8.97 6.21 1.03
C THR A 75 8.16 5.14 1.75
N ASP A 76 8.10 3.94 1.16
CA ASP A 76 7.48 2.78 1.81
C ASP A 76 8.15 2.49 3.16
N PRO A 77 7.42 2.46 4.29
CA PRO A 77 7.99 2.11 5.58
C PRO A 77 8.60 0.71 5.69
N ALA A 78 8.30 -0.20 4.77
CA ALA A 78 9.00 -1.48 4.68
C ALA A 78 10.51 -1.31 4.41
N CYS A 79 10.91 -0.24 3.72
CA CYS A 79 12.30 0.09 3.48
C CYS A 79 12.99 0.57 4.76
N THR A 80 14.17 0.03 5.07
CA THR A 80 14.98 0.42 6.24
C THR A 80 15.44 1.89 6.21
N LEU A 81 15.48 2.50 5.02
CA LEU A 81 15.82 3.92 4.86
C LEU A 81 14.63 4.87 5.11
N SER A 82 13.41 4.33 5.25
CA SER A 82 12.24 5.16 5.51
C SER A 82 12.31 5.80 6.91
N PRO A 83 12.01 7.10 7.06
CA PRO A 83 11.97 7.74 8.38
C PRO A 83 10.95 7.15 9.35
N ARG A 84 9.97 6.38 8.85
CA ARG A 84 8.94 5.71 9.66
C ARG A 84 9.19 4.21 9.84
N HIS A 85 10.32 3.70 9.39
CA HIS A 85 10.64 2.27 9.46
C HIS A 85 10.62 1.77 10.91
N GLU A 86 11.41 2.40 11.79
CA GLU A 86 11.53 1.98 13.19
C GLU A 86 10.19 2.05 13.93
N GLU A 87 9.42 3.12 13.72
CA GLU A 87 8.11 3.32 14.36
C GLU A 87 7.15 2.18 14.04
N ILE A 88 7.04 1.81 12.76
CA ILE A 88 6.09 0.80 12.29
C ILE A 88 6.50 -0.61 12.70
N PHE A 89 7.80 -0.93 12.63
CA PHE A 89 8.27 -2.24 13.06
C PHE A 89 8.16 -2.40 14.58
N LYS A 90 8.45 -1.36 15.36
CA LYS A 90 8.24 -1.38 16.82
C LYS A 90 6.77 -1.55 17.20
N MET A 91 5.86 -0.93 16.45
CA MET A 91 4.41 -1.12 16.63
C MET A 91 4.03 -2.58 16.38
N ALA A 92 4.47 -3.16 15.25
CA ALA A 92 4.21 -4.56 14.93
C ALA A 92 4.80 -5.53 15.98
N GLU A 93 6.02 -5.27 16.46
CA GLU A 93 6.62 -6.04 17.55
C GLU A 93 5.78 -5.99 18.83
N THR A 94 5.35 -4.78 19.23
CA THR A 94 4.53 -4.57 20.43
C THR A 94 3.18 -5.27 20.32
N GLU A 95 2.50 -5.15 19.17
CA GLU A 95 1.22 -5.82 18.92
C GLU A 95 1.37 -7.34 18.91
N SER A 96 2.43 -7.87 18.31
CA SER A 96 2.69 -9.32 18.28
C SER A 96 2.97 -9.91 19.68
N ALA A 97 3.47 -9.08 20.61
CA ALA A 97 3.69 -9.45 22.00
C ALA A 97 2.43 -9.34 22.87
N ALA A 98 1.40 -8.59 22.42
CA ALA A 98 0.13 -8.47 23.12
C ALA A 98 -0.62 -9.81 23.05
N GLY A 99 -0.95 -10.38 24.21
CA GLY A 99 -1.35 -11.78 24.38
C GLY A 99 -2.73 -12.19 23.84
N GLU A 100 -3.40 -11.43 22.99
CA GLU A 100 -4.63 -11.89 22.33
C GLU A 100 -4.29 -12.81 21.16
N ARG A 101 -4.15 -14.10 21.49
CA ARG A 101 -3.83 -15.17 20.53
C ARG A 101 -5.04 -15.91 19.98
N ARG A 102 -6.26 -15.51 20.38
CA ARG A 102 -7.47 -16.19 19.93
C ARG A 102 -7.79 -15.77 18.51
N PHE A 103 -7.84 -16.72 17.60
CA PHE A 103 -8.20 -16.44 16.22
C PHE A 103 -9.69 -16.09 16.11
N LEU A 104 -10.05 -15.16 15.21
CA LEU A 104 -11.44 -15.01 14.75
C LEU A 104 -11.59 -15.77 13.43
N TYR A 105 -12.18 -16.97 13.47
CA TYR A 105 -12.42 -17.78 12.29
C TYR A 105 -13.52 -17.16 11.43
N ARG A 106 -13.21 -16.82 10.17
CA ARG A 106 -14.19 -16.22 9.25
C ARG A 106 -15.30 -17.21 8.91
N ASN A 107 -16.56 -16.79 9.03
CA ASN A 107 -17.73 -17.54 8.60
C ASN A 107 -18.85 -16.59 8.16
N PHE A 108 -19.98 -17.14 7.69
CA PHE A 108 -21.12 -16.37 7.19
C PHE A 108 -21.79 -15.49 8.25
N ALA A 109 -21.52 -15.69 9.55
CA ALA A 109 -22.06 -14.88 10.64
C ALA A 109 -21.17 -13.68 11.02
N GLY A 110 -20.11 -13.40 10.25
CA GLY A 110 -19.17 -12.30 10.54
C GLY A 110 -17.95 -12.72 11.38
N GLY A 111 -17.83 -14.01 11.70
CA GLY A 111 -16.70 -14.60 12.40
C GLY A 111 -17.09 -15.31 13.70
N THR A 112 -16.32 -16.32 14.09
CA THR A 112 -16.44 -16.97 15.39
C THR A 112 -15.07 -16.99 16.07
N LEU A 113 -15.02 -16.50 17.30
CA LEU A 113 -13.81 -16.54 18.11
C LEU A 113 -13.43 -18.01 18.34
N GLU A 114 -12.15 -18.29 18.21
CA GLU A 114 -11.54 -19.54 18.58
C GLU A 114 -11.98 -19.91 20.00
N PRO A 115 -12.48 -21.13 20.24
CA PRO A 115 -12.87 -21.57 21.57
C PRO A 115 -11.73 -21.36 22.58
N ASP A 116 -12.06 -20.97 23.81
CA ASP A 116 -11.04 -20.91 24.85
C ASP A 116 -10.51 -22.34 25.10
N PRO A 117 -9.20 -22.59 24.93
CA PRO A 117 -8.63 -23.91 25.22
C PRO A 117 -8.76 -24.31 26.70
N HIS A 118 -9.13 -23.37 27.60
CA HIS A 118 -9.27 -23.61 29.04
C HIS A 118 -10.71 -23.62 29.58
N GLY A 119 -11.73 -23.49 28.71
CA GLY A 119 -13.15 -23.62 29.08
C GLY A 119 -13.88 -22.32 29.33
#